data_AF-A0A094I0Z6-F1
#
_entry.id   AF-A0A094I0Z6-F1
#
_cell.length_a   1.000
_cell.length_b   1.000
_cell.length_c   1.000
_cell.angle_alpha   90.00
_cell.angle_beta   90.00
_cell.angle_gamma   90.00
#
_symmetry.space_group_name_H-M   'P 1'
#
loop_
_entity.id
_entity.type
_entity.pdbx_description
1 polymer ?
#
loop_
_entity_poly.entity_id
_entity_poly.type
_entity_poly.pdbx_seq_one_letter_code
_entity_poly.pdbx_strand_id
1 'polypeptide(L)'
;MSATNPPYDEDISDTEPAMLGEDEALEEIAGEDDTAMDSGDDANEDGDGDQTMEEYVLHNDSVGHFDRFRDSIFCIAAHPTVPSLIATGGSDGDDEAGIGYIFDSTPVDSPVLPESYQTQPAERIERKGINAISTLDGHTDSINALTFTLPAGAALLSGGLDGALHVWVPESPSKPLAPWTLLTSATEVDEINWLSASPSADHPNTFALGAADGSVWVYTVDVTAPAASALTIVQTYFAHTTPCTAGAWSADGSVLATVSEEGSL
;
A
#
# COMPACT_ATOMS: atom_id res chain seq x y z
N MET A 1 -23.48 0.24 -55.43
CA MET A 1 -23.04 0.16 -56.83
C MET A 1 -21.81 1.06 -56.97
N SER A 2 -20.58 0.60 -57.12
CA SER A 2 -19.98 -0.75 -56.99
C SER A 2 -18.49 -0.60 -56.59
N ALA A 3 -17.78 -1.70 -56.36
CA ALA A 3 -16.33 -1.78 -56.07
C ALA A 3 -15.46 -1.21 -57.23
N THR A 4 -14.12 -1.04 -57.14
CA THR A 4 -13.07 -2.04 -56.80
C THR A 4 -11.69 -1.39 -56.54
N ASN A 5 -10.79 -2.11 -55.87
CA ASN A 5 -9.35 -1.85 -55.68
C ASN A 5 -8.60 -3.21 -55.56
N PRO A 6 -7.25 -3.33 -55.67
CA PRO A 6 -6.26 -2.52 -56.37
C PRO A 6 -5.96 -3.17 -57.77
N PRO A 7 -4.88 -3.94 -58.09
CA PRO A 7 -3.66 -4.37 -57.38
C PRO A 7 -2.38 -3.56 -57.77
N TYR A 8 -1.18 -4.13 -57.52
CA TYR A 8 0.11 -3.84 -58.18
C TYR A 8 0.42 -5.00 -59.15
N ASP A 9 1.19 -4.76 -60.21
CA ASP A 9 1.61 -5.81 -61.17
C ASP A 9 2.74 -6.71 -60.63
N GLU A 10 2.77 -7.93 -61.17
CA GLU A 10 3.60 -9.11 -60.88
C GLU A 10 5.11 -8.84 -61.12
N ASP A 11 6.08 -9.58 -60.55
CA ASP A 11 6.22 -11.04 -60.58
C ASP A 11 6.86 -11.64 -59.31
N ILE A 12 6.44 -12.87 -58.99
CA ILE A 12 7.12 -13.76 -58.04
C ILE A 12 8.04 -14.69 -58.83
N SER A 13 9.33 -14.66 -58.56
CA SER A 13 10.27 -15.71 -59.00
C SER A 13 11.03 -16.27 -57.81
N ASP A 14 10.97 -17.59 -57.64
CA ASP A 14 11.64 -18.31 -56.56
C ASP A 14 13.16 -18.06 -56.55
N THR A 15 13.63 -17.28 -55.58
CA THR A 15 15.02 -17.28 -55.14
C THR A 15 15.04 -17.63 -53.66
N GLU A 16 15.71 -18.75 -53.35
CA GLU A 16 15.80 -19.32 -52.01
C GLU A 16 16.33 -18.30 -50.98
N PRO A 17 15.99 -18.44 -49.68
CA PRO A 17 16.69 -17.68 -48.64
C PRO A 17 18.19 -17.88 -48.80
N ALA A 18 18.97 -16.80 -48.70
CA ALA A 18 20.42 -16.85 -48.86
C ALA A 18 21.02 -17.78 -47.80
N MET A 19 21.35 -19.00 -48.21
CA MET A 19 22.03 -19.98 -47.36
C MET A 19 23.46 -19.50 -47.13
N LEU A 20 23.86 -19.43 -45.86
CA LEU A 20 25.26 -19.21 -45.47
C LEU A 20 26.15 -20.26 -46.14
N GLY A 21 27.28 -19.84 -46.70
CA GLY A 21 28.25 -20.75 -47.28
C GLY A 21 28.91 -21.63 -46.20
N GLU A 22 29.33 -22.84 -46.56
CA GLU A 22 30.10 -23.73 -45.66
C GLU A 22 31.38 -23.05 -45.13
N ASP A 23 31.87 -22.02 -45.83
CA ASP A 23 33.06 -21.24 -45.52
C ASP A 23 32.80 -20.05 -44.56
N GLU A 24 31.55 -19.64 -44.32
CA GLU A 24 31.18 -18.44 -43.53
C GLU A 24 30.73 -18.74 -42.09
N ALA A 25 30.60 -20.02 -41.72
CA ALA A 25 30.24 -20.43 -40.37
C ALA A 25 31.48 -20.85 -39.57
N LEU A 26 32.25 -19.90 -39.02
CA LEU A 26 33.30 -20.17 -38.02
C LEU A 26 33.78 -18.89 -37.29
N GLU A 27 33.09 -18.52 -36.22
CA GLU A 27 33.75 -17.92 -35.05
C GLU A 27 33.32 -18.75 -33.84
N GLU A 28 34.08 -19.81 -33.58
CA GLU A 28 33.89 -20.68 -32.42
C GLU A 28 34.38 -19.93 -31.17
N ILE A 29 33.46 -19.23 -30.51
CA ILE A 29 33.71 -18.64 -29.20
C ILE A 29 34.02 -19.80 -28.25
N ALA A 30 35.28 -19.96 -27.87
CA ALA A 30 35.66 -20.90 -26.83
C ALA A 30 34.91 -20.51 -25.55
N GLY A 31 33.96 -21.36 -25.14
CA GLY A 31 33.19 -21.14 -23.92
C GLY A 31 34.12 -21.12 -22.71
N GLU A 32 34.35 -19.94 -22.16
CA GLU A 32 34.93 -19.81 -20.83
C GLU A 32 33.86 -20.23 -19.82
N ASP A 33 34.01 -21.47 -19.34
CA ASP A 33 33.35 -22.06 -18.17
C ASP A 33 31.81 -22.17 -18.25
N ASP A 34 31.33 -23.34 -18.69
CA ASP A 34 29.96 -23.80 -18.42
C ASP A 34 29.79 -23.94 -16.89
N THR A 35 29.43 -22.85 -16.21
CA THR A 35 29.01 -22.91 -14.80
C THR A 35 27.76 -23.78 -14.72
N ALA A 36 27.92 -25.00 -14.21
CA ALA A 36 26.80 -25.89 -13.94
C ALA A 36 25.82 -25.17 -13.01
N MET A 37 24.60 -24.93 -13.51
CA MET A 37 23.49 -24.49 -12.69
C MET A 37 23.12 -25.64 -11.74
N ASP A 38 23.66 -25.60 -10.52
CA ASP A 38 23.36 -26.58 -9.49
C ASP A 38 21.91 -26.43 -9.04
N SER A 39 21.03 -27.23 -9.65
CA SER A 39 19.67 -27.43 -9.19
C SER A 39 19.70 -28.28 -7.92
N GLY A 40 20.01 -27.63 -6.79
CA GLY A 40 20.13 -28.26 -5.49
C GLY A 40 18.81 -28.87 -5.02
N ASP A 41 18.64 -30.16 -5.29
CA ASP A 41 17.57 -31.02 -4.76
C ASP A 41 18.21 -32.28 -4.16
N ASP A 42 18.29 -32.28 -2.82
CA ASP A 42 18.68 -33.32 -1.86
C ASP A 42 19.42 -34.60 -2.34
N ALA A 43 20.69 -34.76 -1.93
CA ALA A 43 21.15 -35.94 -1.16
C ALA A 43 22.58 -35.80 -0.60
N ASN A 44 22.73 -36.01 0.71
CA ASN A 44 24.00 -36.04 1.47
C ASN A 44 25.15 -36.84 0.83
N GLU A 45 26.37 -36.30 0.81
CA GLU A 45 27.54 -36.82 1.57
C GLU A 45 28.78 -35.90 1.45
N ASP A 46 29.30 -35.46 2.60
CA ASP A 46 30.70 -35.14 2.91
C ASP A 46 31.54 -34.32 1.89
N GLY A 47 31.24 -33.02 1.79
CA GLY A 47 32.13 -32.01 1.20
C GLY A 47 32.42 -30.87 2.18
N ASP A 48 33.67 -30.75 2.64
CA ASP A 48 34.13 -29.75 3.63
C ASP A 48 34.31 -28.36 2.98
N GLY A 49 33.19 -27.83 2.46
CA GLY A 49 33.09 -26.52 1.81
C GLY A 49 32.75 -25.44 2.83
N ASP A 50 33.76 -24.66 3.20
CA ASP A 50 33.63 -23.43 4.01
C ASP A 50 32.81 -22.37 3.23
N GLN A 51 31.49 -22.53 3.24
CA GLN A 51 30.57 -21.46 2.91
C GLN A 51 30.73 -20.41 3.99
N THR A 52 31.52 -19.37 3.70
CA THR A 52 31.67 -18.21 4.56
C THR A 52 30.31 -17.52 4.70
N MET A 53 29.52 -17.92 5.70
CA MET A 53 28.32 -17.20 6.10
C MET A 53 28.74 -15.79 6.48
N GLU A 54 28.39 -14.82 5.64
CA GLU A 54 28.50 -13.41 6.01
C GLU A 54 27.54 -13.16 7.18
N GLU A 55 28.10 -12.97 8.37
CA GLU A 55 27.32 -12.68 9.57
C GLU A 55 26.75 -11.26 9.47
N TYR A 56 25.56 -11.14 8.88
CA TYR A 56 24.81 -9.88 8.82
C TYR A 56 24.45 -9.43 10.24
N VAL A 57 25.21 -8.46 10.76
CA VAL A 57 24.91 -7.82 12.05
C VAL A 57 23.64 -6.99 11.92
N LEU A 58 22.51 -7.55 12.36
CA LEU A 58 21.22 -6.87 12.43
C LEU A 58 21.27 -5.74 13.47
N HIS A 59 21.39 -4.50 12.98
CA HIS A 59 21.27 -3.29 13.79
C HIS A 59 19.82 -2.82 13.86
N ASN A 60 19.34 -2.47 15.06
CA ASN A 60 18.02 -1.87 15.28
C ASN A 60 18.15 -0.40 15.69
N ASP A 61 17.90 0.48 14.73
CA ASP A 61 17.91 1.94 14.83
C ASP A 61 16.56 2.55 15.24
N SER A 62 15.53 1.73 15.52
CA SER A 62 14.19 2.24 15.85
C SER A 62 14.13 2.98 17.19
N VAL A 63 13.52 4.17 17.21
CA VAL A 63 13.34 4.97 18.42
C VAL A 63 12.16 4.49 19.29
N GLY A 64 11.32 3.60 18.76
CA GLY A 64 10.17 2.98 19.42
C GLY A 64 9.63 1.83 18.56
N HIS A 65 8.68 1.08 19.09
CA HIS A 65 7.98 0.01 18.36
C HIS A 65 6.50 -0.06 18.78
N PHE A 66 5.69 -0.71 17.95
CA PHE A 66 4.29 -1.00 18.22
C PHE A 66 4.00 -2.43 17.74
N ASP A 67 3.82 -3.34 18.69
CA ASP A 67 3.83 -4.81 18.55
C ASP A 67 2.45 -5.43 18.81
N ARG A 68 1.38 -4.68 18.51
CA ARG A 68 -0.01 -5.05 18.82
C ARG A 68 -0.74 -5.80 17.70
N PHE A 69 -0.21 -5.76 16.49
CA PHE A 69 -0.66 -6.60 15.39
C PHE A 69 -0.10 -8.00 15.57
N ARG A 70 -0.91 -9.03 15.30
CA ARG A 70 -0.44 -10.43 15.25
C ARG A 70 0.09 -10.83 13.88
N ASP A 71 -0.26 -10.05 12.85
CA ASP A 71 0.05 -10.31 11.45
C ASP A 71 0.40 -8.98 10.73
N SER A 72 0.23 -8.98 9.42
CA SER A 72 0.70 -8.00 8.45
C SER A 72 0.00 -6.66 8.57
N ILE A 73 0.80 -5.59 8.50
CA ILE A 73 0.34 -4.19 8.48
C ILE A 73 0.40 -3.71 7.04
N PHE A 74 -0.76 -3.48 6.42
CA PHE A 74 -0.86 -3.09 5.01
C PHE A 74 -0.82 -1.57 4.81
N CYS A 75 -1.36 -0.80 5.76
CA CYS A 75 -1.53 0.64 5.59
C CYS A 75 -1.17 1.47 6.83
N ILE A 76 -0.81 2.73 6.57
CA ILE A 76 -0.43 3.72 7.56
C ILE A 76 -0.89 5.12 7.11
N ALA A 77 -1.39 5.93 8.04
CA ALA A 77 -1.75 7.33 7.80
C ALA A 77 -1.24 8.21 8.94
N ALA A 78 -0.77 9.42 8.62
CA ALA A 78 -0.36 10.43 9.58
C ALA A 78 -1.35 11.61 9.59
N HIS A 79 -1.68 12.13 10.77
CA HIS A 79 -2.65 13.22 10.90
C HIS A 79 -2.06 14.55 10.37
N PRO A 80 -2.75 15.27 9.47
CA PRO A 80 -2.16 16.37 8.69
C PRO A 80 -1.71 17.57 9.54
N THR A 81 -2.29 17.75 10.72
CA THR A 81 -1.97 18.86 11.65
C THR A 81 -1.29 18.41 12.95
N VAL A 82 -1.15 17.10 13.18
CA VAL A 82 -0.56 16.53 14.40
C VAL A 82 0.35 15.36 14.00
N PRO A 83 1.60 15.62 13.56
CA PRO A 83 2.43 14.59 12.92
C PRO A 83 2.79 13.38 13.79
N SER A 84 2.64 13.48 15.13
CA SER A 84 2.85 12.35 16.01
C SER A 84 1.66 11.38 16.06
N LEU A 85 0.45 11.83 15.68
CA LEU A 85 -0.75 10.99 15.64
C LEU A 85 -0.75 10.15 14.36
N ILE A 86 -0.55 8.85 14.54
CA ILE A 86 -0.45 7.86 13.47
C ILE A 86 -1.60 6.88 13.60
N ALA A 87 -2.19 6.50 12.46
CA ALA A 87 -3.08 5.36 12.32
C ALA A 87 -2.40 4.27 11.49
N THR A 88 -2.63 3.01 11.84
CA THR A 88 -2.10 1.81 11.15
C THR A 88 -3.22 0.79 10.99
N GLY A 89 -3.18 -0.01 9.93
CA GLY A 89 -4.23 -0.99 9.60
C GLY A 89 -3.64 -2.22 8.91
N GLY A 90 -4.26 -3.37 9.17
CA GLY A 90 -3.76 -4.67 8.72
C GLY A 90 -4.72 -5.81 9.07
N SER A 91 -4.17 -7.00 9.25
CA SER A 91 -4.88 -8.20 9.76
C SER A 91 -4.50 -8.51 11.22
N ASP A 92 -5.38 -9.21 11.94
CA ASP A 92 -5.10 -9.84 13.25
C ASP A 92 -4.76 -11.35 13.11
N GLY A 93 -4.70 -11.89 11.88
CA GLY A 93 -4.28 -13.27 11.57
C GLY A 93 -4.89 -13.86 10.28
N ASP A 94 -4.44 -15.07 9.90
CA ASP A 94 -5.08 -15.88 8.86
C ASP A 94 -6.57 -16.11 9.16
N ASP A 95 -7.45 -15.77 8.21
CA ASP A 95 -8.92 -15.78 8.34
C ASP A 95 -9.50 -14.95 9.52
N GLU A 96 -8.73 -14.05 10.15
CA GLU A 96 -9.23 -13.11 11.18
C GLU A 96 -9.70 -11.78 10.58
N ALA A 97 -10.49 -11.05 11.36
CA ALA A 97 -11.00 -9.72 11.01
C ALA A 97 -9.86 -8.68 10.86
N GLY A 98 -10.07 -7.69 9.98
CA GLY A 98 -9.16 -6.56 9.88
C GLY A 98 -9.14 -5.73 11.16
N ILE A 99 -7.93 -5.34 11.58
CA ILE A 99 -7.71 -4.52 12.75
C ILE A 99 -6.86 -3.31 12.40
N GLY A 100 -7.12 -2.18 13.06
CA GLY A 100 -6.25 -1.03 13.03
C GLY A 100 -6.06 -0.42 14.41
N TYR A 101 -5.07 0.45 14.51
CA TYR A 101 -4.73 1.15 15.74
C TYR A 101 -4.32 2.59 15.48
N ILE A 102 -4.81 3.49 16.33
CA ILE A 102 -4.36 4.88 16.42
C ILE A 102 -3.43 5.00 17.62
N PHE A 103 -2.28 5.66 17.48
CA PHE A 103 -1.33 5.90 18.57
C PHE A 103 -0.55 7.21 18.43
N ASP A 104 0.06 7.65 19.54
CA ASP A 104 1.02 8.76 19.56
C ASP A 104 2.44 8.21 19.39
N SER A 105 3.09 8.59 18.30
CA SER A 105 4.46 8.20 17.95
C SER A 105 5.54 9.14 18.51
N THR A 106 5.16 10.10 19.38
CA THR A 106 6.11 11.00 20.06
C THR A 106 7.23 10.20 20.73
N PRO A 107 8.51 10.39 20.34
CA PRO A 107 9.62 9.64 20.91
C PRO A 107 9.71 9.82 22.42
N VAL A 108 9.94 8.71 23.15
CA VAL A 108 10.26 8.77 24.57
C VAL A 108 11.68 9.32 24.72
N ASP A 109 11.86 10.33 25.59
CA ASP A 109 13.18 10.88 25.90
C ASP A 109 14.15 9.75 26.30
N SER A 110 15.15 9.51 25.45
CA SER A 110 16.24 8.56 25.69
C SER A 110 17.54 9.33 25.97
N PRO A 111 18.49 8.73 26.72
CA PRO A 111 19.75 9.41 27.00
C PRO A 111 20.51 9.71 25.70
N VAL A 112 20.85 10.99 25.48
CA VAL A 112 21.62 11.47 24.31
C VAL A 112 23.07 10.96 24.25
N LEU A 113 23.48 10.09 25.18
CA LEU A 113 24.84 9.58 25.31
C LEU A 113 24.93 8.12 24.86
N PRO A 114 26.03 7.72 24.20
CA PRO A 114 26.23 6.33 23.76
C PRO A 114 26.18 5.31 24.91
N GLU A 115 25.91 4.05 24.57
CA GLU A 115 25.86 2.92 25.53
C GLU A 115 27.12 2.81 26.41
N SER A 116 28.29 3.22 25.89
CA SER A 116 29.56 3.27 26.63
C SER A 116 29.57 4.18 27.87
N TYR A 117 28.58 5.07 28.02
CA TYR A 117 28.37 5.92 29.20
C TYR A 117 27.29 5.39 30.16
N GLN A 118 26.60 4.29 29.82
CA GLN A 118 25.60 3.68 30.69
C GLN A 118 26.27 2.82 31.76
N THR A 119 25.76 2.84 32.99
CA THR A 119 26.37 2.13 34.13
C THR A 119 26.31 0.59 34.04
N GLN A 120 25.58 0.04 33.07
CA GLN A 120 25.43 -1.39 32.82
C GLN A 120 25.32 -1.66 31.30
N PRO A 121 26.44 -1.69 30.55
CA PRO A 121 26.44 -1.82 29.08
C PRO A 121 26.13 -3.23 28.55
N ALA A 122 25.62 -4.14 29.40
CA ALA A 122 25.43 -5.56 29.07
C ALA A 122 23.97 -6.04 29.18
N GLU A 123 23.07 -5.25 29.77
CA GLU A 123 21.63 -5.56 29.75
C GLU A 123 20.98 -4.81 28.59
N ARG A 124 20.60 -5.53 27.54
CA ARG A 124 19.84 -4.97 26.41
C ARG A 124 18.40 -4.71 26.85
N ILE A 125 18.18 -3.58 27.51
CA ILE A 125 16.85 -3.15 27.97
C ILE A 125 15.94 -2.98 26.75
N GLU A 126 14.87 -3.75 26.72
CA GLU A 126 13.81 -3.61 25.73
C GLU A 126 13.17 -2.22 25.83
N ARG A 127 13.11 -1.49 24.72
CA ARG A 127 12.48 -0.16 24.67
C ARG A 127 10.99 -0.35 24.97
N LYS A 128 10.40 0.54 25.77
CA LYS A 128 8.96 0.47 26.09
C LYS A 128 8.13 0.65 24.81
N GLY A 129 7.30 -0.34 24.47
CA GLY A 129 6.35 -0.28 23.36
C GLY A 129 5.35 0.88 23.47
N ILE A 130 4.93 1.37 22.31
CA ILE A 130 3.92 2.42 22.16
C ILE A 130 2.54 1.86 22.53
N ASN A 131 1.68 2.67 23.17
CA ASN A 131 0.33 2.28 23.54
C ASN A 131 -0.68 2.83 22.54
N ALA A 132 -1.67 2.03 22.17
CA ALA A 132 -2.79 2.47 21.35
C ALA A 132 -3.67 3.48 22.12
N ILE A 133 -4.07 4.56 21.44
CA ILE A 133 -5.11 5.50 21.85
C ILE A 133 -6.49 4.90 21.54
N SER A 134 -6.63 4.21 20.41
CA SER A 134 -7.87 3.57 19.97
C SER A 134 -7.59 2.40 19.04
N THR A 135 -8.53 1.46 19.00
CA THR A 135 -8.59 0.37 18.02
C THR A 135 -9.59 0.75 16.94
N LEU A 136 -9.32 0.37 15.69
CA LEU A 136 -10.21 0.47 14.54
C LEU A 136 -10.76 -0.92 14.27
N ASP A 137 -11.86 -1.26 14.93
CA ASP A 137 -12.53 -2.56 14.86
C ASP A 137 -13.77 -2.54 13.95
N GLY A 138 -14.32 -3.73 13.71
CA GLY A 138 -15.59 -3.91 12.99
C GLY A 138 -15.48 -4.14 11.48
N HIS A 139 -14.27 -4.04 10.89
CA HIS A 139 -14.04 -4.65 9.58
C HIS A 139 -14.09 -6.18 9.70
N THR A 140 -14.60 -6.87 8.68
CA THR A 140 -14.67 -8.36 8.65
C THR A 140 -13.52 -9.01 7.89
N ASP A 141 -12.70 -8.21 7.21
CA ASP A 141 -11.47 -8.61 6.52
C ASP A 141 -10.44 -7.48 6.68
N SER A 142 -9.19 -7.72 6.28
CA SER A 142 -8.01 -6.86 6.42
C SER A 142 -8.25 -5.39 6.08
N ILE A 143 -7.76 -4.49 6.94
CA ILE A 143 -7.76 -3.05 6.63
C ILE A 143 -6.63 -2.75 5.64
N ASN A 144 -7.01 -2.48 4.39
CA ASN A 144 -6.10 -2.29 3.27
C ASN A 144 -5.75 -0.80 3.01
N ALA A 145 -6.65 0.11 3.36
CA ALA A 145 -6.47 1.55 3.14
C ALA A 145 -6.80 2.39 4.38
N LEU A 146 -5.99 3.42 4.63
CA LEU A 146 -6.21 4.43 5.67
C LEU A 146 -5.89 5.83 5.16
N THR A 147 -6.72 6.82 5.50
CA THR A 147 -6.36 8.24 5.29
C THR A 147 -7.10 9.18 6.25
N PHE A 148 -6.42 10.23 6.72
CA PHE A 148 -7.07 11.32 7.45
C PHE A 148 -7.68 12.33 6.47
N THR A 149 -8.81 12.94 6.81
CA THR A 149 -9.45 13.95 5.96
C THR A 149 -8.67 15.26 5.95
N LEU A 150 -8.58 15.91 4.78
CA LEU A 150 -7.91 17.19 4.61
C LEU A 150 -8.90 18.37 4.71
N PRO A 151 -8.45 19.57 5.11
CA PRO A 151 -7.09 19.91 5.58
C PRO A 151 -6.87 19.67 7.08
N ALA A 152 -7.93 19.47 7.86
CA ALA A 152 -7.86 19.56 9.33
C ALA A 152 -7.47 18.24 10.04
N GLY A 153 -7.70 17.08 9.42
CA GLY A 153 -7.69 15.77 10.09
C GLY A 153 -8.98 15.47 10.86
N ALA A 154 -10.10 16.07 10.45
CA ALA A 154 -11.35 16.03 11.23
C ALA A 154 -11.96 14.62 11.36
N ALA A 155 -11.68 13.74 10.40
CA ALA A 155 -12.01 12.32 10.45
C ALA A 155 -10.83 11.47 9.96
N LEU A 156 -10.83 10.20 10.33
CA LEU A 156 -9.99 9.15 9.80
C LEU A 156 -10.89 8.17 9.04
N LEU A 157 -10.43 7.72 7.89
CA LEU A 157 -11.15 6.80 7.01
C LEU A 157 -10.37 5.49 6.96
N SER A 158 -11.05 4.37 7.18
CA SER A 158 -10.49 3.04 6.93
C SER A 158 -11.32 2.30 5.89
N GLY A 159 -10.63 1.67 4.94
CA GLY A 159 -11.22 0.84 3.88
C GLY A 159 -10.63 -0.56 3.96
N GLY A 160 -11.49 -1.58 3.95
CA GLY A 160 -11.07 -2.98 4.04
C GLY A 160 -11.24 -3.76 2.73
N LEU A 161 -10.69 -4.97 2.73
CA LEU A 161 -11.01 -6.00 1.72
C LEU A 161 -12.43 -6.58 1.89
N ASP A 162 -13.13 -6.17 2.95
CA ASP A 162 -14.56 -6.42 3.15
C ASP A 162 -15.47 -5.40 2.42
N GLY A 163 -14.87 -4.48 1.67
CA GLY A 163 -15.59 -3.43 0.94
C GLY A 163 -16.18 -2.34 1.85
N ALA A 164 -16.00 -2.46 3.17
CA ALA A 164 -16.51 -1.51 4.14
C ALA A 164 -15.59 -0.28 4.18
N LEU A 165 -16.22 0.89 4.18
CA LEU A 165 -15.63 2.19 4.44
C LEU A 165 -16.13 2.65 5.81
N HIS A 166 -15.23 2.76 6.79
CA HIS A 166 -15.52 3.24 8.14
C HIS A 166 -15.00 4.67 8.33
N VAL A 167 -15.84 5.53 8.93
CA VAL A 167 -15.51 6.92 9.24
C VAL A 167 -15.36 7.06 10.75
N TRP A 168 -14.16 7.42 11.20
CA TRP A 168 -13.81 7.58 12.60
C TRP A 168 -13.61 9.06 12.95
N VAL A 169 -14.05 9.48 14.13
CA VAL A 169 -13.87 10.85 14.63
C VAL A 169 -13.35 10.87 16.07
N PRO A 170 -12.56 11.88 16.48
CA PRO A 170 -12.11 11.99 17.86
C PRO A 170 -13.27 12.36 18.79
N GLU A 171 -13.34 11.75 19.98
CA GLU A 171 -14.30 12.10 21.04
C GLU A 171 -14.25 13.59 21.43
N SER A 172 -13.11 14.24 21.17
CA SER A 172 -12.89 15.66 21.41
C SER A 172 -12.19 16.30 20.20
N PRO A 173 -12.91 16.99 19.30
CA PRO A 173 -12.33 17.62 18.10
C PRO A 173 -11.21 18.64 18.38
N SER A 174 -11.13 19.19 19.59
CA SER A 174 -10.05 20.09 20.02
C SER A 174 -8.81 19.36 20.58
N LYS A 175 -8.83 18.02 20.65
CA LYS A 175 -7.76 17.16 21.16
C LYS A 175 -7.66 15.89 20.30
N PRO A 176 -6.96 15.92 19.16
CA PRO A 176 -6.82 14.74 18.28
C PRO A 176 -6.17 13.51 18.94
N LEU A 177 -5.40 13.70 20.02
CA LEU A 177 -4.82 12.64 20.86
C LEU A 177 -5.81 12.02 21.87
N ALA A 178 -7.09 12.43 21.87
CA ALA A 178 -8.16 11.75 22.60
C ALA A 178 -8.57 10.46 21.85
N PRO A 179 -9.33 9.54 22.49
CA PRO A 179 -9.89 8.38 21.81
C PRO A 179 -10.73 8.76 20.59
N TRP A 180 -10.82 7.85 19.63
CA TRP A 180 -11.60 7.95 18.41
C TRP A 180 -12.71 6.90 18.40
N THR A 181 -13.83 7.25 17.79
CA THR A 181 -15.04 6.41 17.75
C THR A 181 -15.60 6.36 16.33
N LEU A 182 -16.19 5.22 15.96
CA LEU A 182 -16.89 5.06 14.68
C LEU A 182 -18.09 6.01 14.62
N LEU A 183 -18.09 6.91 13.64
CA LEU A 183 -19.19 7.82 13.34
C LEU A 183 -20.25 7.14 12.46
N THR A 184 -19.80 6.50 11.38
CA THR A 184 -20.67 5.87 10.38
C THR A 184 -19.87 4.91 9.50
N SER A 185 -20.57 4.05 8.76
CA SER A 185 -19.99 3.12 7.79
C SER A 185 -20.85 3.00 6.53
N ALA A 186 -20.23 2.59 5.42
CA ALA A 186 -20.89 2.26 4.16
C ALA A 186 -20.17 1.09 3.48
N THR A 187 -20.90 0.29 2.70
CA THR A 187 -20.39 -0.85 1.93
C THR A 187 -21.08 -0.84 0.58
N GLU A 188 -20.45 -0.21 -0.41
CA GLU A 188 -21.00 -0.03 -1.77
C GLU A 188 -20.23 -0.82 -2.84
N VAL A 189 -19.09 -1.40 -2.46
CA VAL A 189 -18.17 -2.18 -3.30
C VAL A 189 -17.75 -3.44 -2.56
N ASP A 190 -17.17 -4.41 -3.25
CA ASP A 190 -16.73 -5.68 -2.64
C ASP A 190 -15.38 -5.56 -1.91
N GLU A 191 -14.41 -4.81 -2.44
CA GLU A 191 -13.08 -4.60 -1.83
C GLU A 191 -12.58 -3.16 -2.10
N ILE A 192 -11.90 -2.53 -1.13
CA ILE A 192 -11.29 -1.19 -1.28
C ILE A 192 -9.76 -1.32 -1.41
N ASN A 193 -9.22 -0.86 -2.55
CA ASN A 193 -7.80 -0.93 -2.86
C ASN A 193 -7.00 0.25 -2.29
N TRP A 194 -7.57 1.46 -2.32
CA TRP A 194 -6.89 2.67 -1.87
C TRP A 194 -7.88 3.76 -1.43
N LEU A 195 -7.39 4.66 -0.57
CA LEU A 195 -8.09 5.87 -0.13
C LEU A 195 -7.19 7.09 -0.33
N SER A 196 -7.75 8.19 -0.83
CA SER A 196 -6.99 9.43 -1.10
C SER A 196 -7.81 10.67 -0.77
N ALA A 197 -7.43 11.38 0.30
CA ALA A 197 -8.05 12.65 0.69
C ALA A 197 -7.75 13.75 -0.35
N SER A 198 -8.77 14.53 -0.73
CA SER A 198 -8.61 15.63 -1.68
C SER A 198 -7.92 16.82 -0.98
N PRO A 199 -6.87 17.42 -1.60
CA PRO A 199 -6.20 18.60 -1.06
C PRO A 199 -6.98 19.90 -1.32
N SER A 200 -8.15 19.84 -1.98
CA SER A 200 -8.91 21.03 -2.36
C SER A 200 -9.38 21.85 -1.14
N ALA A 201 -9.02 23.13 -1.13
CA ALA A 201 -9.48 24.06 -0.09
C ALA A 201 -10.98 24.39 -0.18
N ASP A 202 -11.57 24.27 -1.37
CA ASP A 202 -13.00 24.55 -1.62
C ASP A 202 -13.90 23.38 -1.21
N HIS A 203 -13.32 22.17 -1.08
CA HIS A 203 -14.02 20.92 -0.79
C HIS A 203 -13.38 20.16 0.39
N PRO A 204 -13.35 20.75 1.61
CA PRO A 204 -12.79 20.10 2.78
C PRO A 204 -13.53 18.79 3.11
N ASN A 205 -12.81 17.86 3.75
CA ASN A 205 -13.27 16.51 4.05
C ASN A 205 -13.76 15.68 2.84
N THR A 206 -13.34 16.05 1.63
CA THR A 206 -13.57 15.25 0.42
C THR A 206 -12.45 14.24 0.24
N PHE A 207 -12.79 13.04 -0.23
CA PHE A 207 -11.83 11.99 -0.52
C PHE A 207 -12.35 11.10 -1.66
N ALA A 208 -11.44 10.33 -2.24
CA ALA A 208 -11.75 9.28 -3.19
C ALA A 208 -11.34 7.91 -2.64
N LEU A 209 -12.03 6.88 -3.12
CA LEU A 209 -11.61 5.48 -3.03
C LEU A 209 -11.65 4.85 -4.42
N GLY A 210 -10.79 3.86 -4.65
CA GLY A 210 -10.86 2.95 -5.79
C GLY A 210 -11.01 1.51 -5.32
N ALA A 211 -11.79 0.73 -6.06
CA ALA A 211 -12.22 -0.60 -5.67
C ALA A 211 -11.77 -1.69 -6.66
N ALA A 212 -11.87 -2.96 -6.24
CA ALA A 212 -11.49 -4.12 -7.04
C ALA A 212 -12.41 -4.36 -8.26
N ASP A 213 -13.62 -3.80 -8.29
CA ASP A 213 -14.50 -3.82 -9.46
C ASP A 213 -14.12 -2.78 -10.54
N GLY A 214 -13.07 -2.00 -10.30
CA GLY A 214 -12.63 -0.90 -11.17
C GLY A 214 -13.37 0.42 -10.93
N SER A 215 -14.38 0.43 -10.04
CA SER A 215 -15.12 1.65 -9.73
C SER A 215 -14.30 2.62 -8.87
N VAL A 216 -14.57 3.91 -9.06
CA VAL A 216 -13.96 5.01 -8.29
C VAL A 216 -15.07 5.86 -7.73
N TRP A 217 -15.06 6.07 -6.41
CA TRP A 217 -16.09 6.80 -5.70
C TRP A 217 -15.48 8.00 -5.00
N VAL A 218 -16.16 9.14 -5.08
CA VAL A 218 -15.77 10.38 -4.40
C VAL A 218 -16.83 10.71 -3.36
N TYR A 219 -16.40 10.92 -2.13
CA TYR A 219 -17.25 11.18 -0.97
C TYR A 219 -16.86 12.47 -0.27
N THR A 220 -17.78 13.04 0.48
CA THR A 220 -17.52 14.12 1.46
C THR A 220 -18.04 13.73 2.83
N VAL A 221 -17.31 14.13 3.88
CA VAL A 221 -17.69 13.89 5.29
C VAL A 221 -18.08 15.19 6.00
N ASP A 222 -19.34 15.28 6.45
CA ASP A 222 -19.77 16.26 7.43
C ASP A 222 -19.77 15.64 8.84
N VAL A 223 -18.67 15.87 9.57
CA VAL A 223 -18.51 15.43 10.97
C VAL A 223 -19.44 16.14 11.97
N THR A 224 -20.21 17.15 11.52
CA THR A 224 -21.21 17.85 12.34
C THR A 224 -22.63 17.37 12.09
N ALA A 225 -22.86 16.62 11.02
CA ALA A 225 -24.14 16.00 10.70
C ALA A 225 -24.38 14.72 11.53
N PRO A 226 -25.65 14.27 11.68
CA PRO A 226 -25.95 12.96 12.26
C PRO A 226 -25.31 11.83 11.45
N ALA A 227 -24.86 10.76 12.11
CA ALA A 227 -24.20 9.59 11.50
C ALA A 227 -24.81 9.10 10.16
N ALA A 228 -26.15 9.01 10.10
CA ALA A 228 -26.90 8.56 8.92
C ALA A 228 -26.90 9.54 7.72
N SER A 229 -26.25 10.70 7.86
CA SER A 229 -26.09 11.70 6.79
C SER A 229 -24.70 12.36 6.82
N ALA A 230 -23.78 11.84 7.64
CA ALA A 230 -22.42 12.35 7.77
C ALA A 230 -21.54 12.01 6.56
N LEU A 231 -21.85 10.93 5.85
CA LEU A 231 -21.15 10.52 4.63
C LEU A 231 -22.07 10.76 3.42
N THR A 232 -21.58 11.50 2.41
CA THR A 232 -22.34 11.80 1.19
C THR A 232 -21.52 11.49 -0.06
N ILE A 233 -22.11 10.75 -1.00
CA ILE A 233 -21.54 10.48 -2.32
C ILE A 233 -21.57 11.78 -3.14
N VAL A 234 -20.40 12.20 -3.63
CA VAL A 234 -20.23 13.37 -4.51
C VAL A 234 -20.26 12.93 -5.98
N GLN A 235 -19.52 11.88 -6.34
CA GLN A 235 -19.46 11.30 -7.69
C GLN A 235 -19.18 9.80 -7.63
N THR A 236 -19.58 9.07 -8.67
CA THR A 236 -19.20 7.67 -8.91
C THR A 236 -18.79 7.50 -10.37
N TYR A 237 -17.74 6.71 -10.60
CA TYR A 237 -17.16 6.47 -11.92
C TYR A 237 -16.98 4.97 -12.14
N PHE A 238 -17.41 4.50 -13.31
CA PHE A 238 -17.35 3.10 -13.75
C PHE A 238 -16.68 3.06 -15.14
N ALA A 239 -15.46 3.60 -15.22
CA ALA A 239 -14.73 3.77 -16.47
C ALA A 239 -13.78 2.59 -16.76
N HIS A 240 -13.10 2.09 -15.71
CA HIS A 240 -12.22 0.93 -15.78
C HIS A 240 -13.04 -0.37 -15.76
N THR A 241 -12.52 -1.44 -16.37
CA THR A 241 -13.19 -2.76 -16.41
C THR A 241 -12.49 -3.84 -15.57
N THR A 242 -11.41 -3.49 -14.91
CA THR A 242 -10.56 -4.32 -14.03
C THR A 242 -10.12 -3.51 -12.79
N PRO A 243 -9.56 -4.12 -11.72
CA PRO A 243 -9.31 -3.45 -10.44
C PRO A 243 -8.64 -2.08 -10.56
N CYS A 244 -9.16 -1.09 -9.83
CA CYS A 244 -8.53 0.23 -9.77
C CYS A 244 -7.39 0.18 -8.75
N THR A 245 -6.14 0.16 -9.21
CA THR A 245 -4.97 -0.15 -8.40
C THR A 245 -4.39 1.06 -7.67
N ALA A 246 -4.53 2.27 -8.21
CA ALA A 246 -4.10 3.50 -7.55
C ALA A 246 -4.87 4.73 -8.05
N GLY A 247 -4.89 5.78 -7.22
CA GLY A 247 -5.40 7.09 -7.59
C GLY A 247 -4.73 8.24 -6.84
N ALA A 248 -4.57 9.38 -7.53
CA ALA A 248 -3.92 10.56 -7.01
C ALA A 248 -4.65 11.84 -7.44
N TRP A 249 -4.91 12.72 -6.47
CA TRP A 249 -5.43 14.06 -6.73
C TRP A 249 -4.32 14.99 -7.26
N SER A 250 -4.70 15.91 -8.14
CA SER A 250 -3.92 17.11 -8.43
C SER A 250 -3.74 17.95 -7.16
N ALA A 251 -2.69 18.78 -7.11
CA ALA A 251 -2.36 19.57 -5.92
C ALA A 251 -3.44 20.61 -5.52
N ASP A 252 -4.32 20.99 -6.44
CA ASP A 252 -5.50 21.84 -6.19
C ASP A 252 -6.80 21.04 -5.94
N GLY A 253 -6.74 19.71 -6.08
CA GLY A 253 -7.87 18.80 -5.97
C GLY A 253 -8.92 18.93 -7.07
N SER A 254 -8.62 19.62 -8.18
CA SER A 254 -9.53 19.81 -9.31
C SER A 254 -9.64 18.57 -10.22
N VAL A 255 -8.62 17.72 -10.24
CA VAL A 255 -8.54 16.49 -11.04
C VAL A 255 -8.13 15.33 -10.15
N LEU A 256 -8.77 14.18 -10.34
CA LEU A 256 -8.36 12.89 -9.81
C LEU A 256 -7.91 12.03 -10.99
N ALA A 257 -6.67 11.55 -10.96
CA ALA A 257 -6.17 10.55 -11.91
C ALA A 257 -6.22 9.17 -11.25
N THR A 258 -6.68 8.14 -11.96
CA THR A 258 -6.80 6.77 -11.43
C THR A 258 -6.38 5.75 -12.47
N VAL A 259 -5.69 4.70 -12.06
CA VAL A 259 -5.22 3.63 -12.96
C VAL A 259 -5.84 2.28 -12.63
N SER A 260 -5.81 1.39 -13.61
CA SER A 260 -6.37 0.04 -13.54
C SER A 260 -5.44 -1.00 -14.17
N GLU A 261 -5.60 -2.28 -13.80
CA GLU A 261 -4.76 -3.40 -14.26
C GLU A 261 -4.75 -3.58 -15.79
N GLU A 262 -5.83 -3.23 -16.48
CA GLU A 262 -5.92 -3.21 -17.94
C GLU A 262 -5.05 -2.11 -18.62
N GLY A 263 -4.45 -1.21 -17.85
CA GLY A 263 -3.58 -0.13 -18.34
C GLY A 263 -4.31 1.16 -18.74
N SER A 264 -5.57 1.34 -18.32
CA SER A 264 -6.34 2.58 -18.45
C SER A 264 -5.95 3.62 -17.39
N LEU A 265 -6.18 4.91 -17.73
CA LEU A 265 -5.89 6.12 -16.94
C LEU A 265 -6.97 7.19 -17.20
#